data_AF-A0A6V8F1Y3-F1
#
_entry.id   AF-A0A6V8F1Y3-F1
#
_cell.length_a   1.000
_cell.length_b   1.000
_cell.length_c   1.000
_cell.angle_alpha   90.00
_cell.angle_beta   90.00
_cell.angle_gamma   90.00
#
_symmetry.space_group_name_H-M   'P 1'
#
loop_
_entity.id
_entity.type
_entity.pdbx_description
1 polymer ?
#
loop_
_entity_poly.entity_id
_entity_poly.type
_entity_poly.pdbx_seq_one_letter_code
_entity_poly.pdbx_strand_id
1 'polypeptide(L)'
;MKKNKMVKVVVSLVVLFVLLITSAQAMNSSVVKSTDNPMESRGWYWKPSYPNYAPQGIPDFDQKQDHWKKISPGPNGIIDSTVAGDDVYNIAENCIAPGPDCYLNSTAVGDDVEEWIFCGPVAVANCFWWFDSKFADPAGTPGDGQDQFALVQNYGAGDDHATANAPLLIESLARAMNTTDKGTTYIGDMQSAITDWFNTTGLTDKFTVQTYDRPTFNFIESEIERSQNVILLLGSYDFVIGPKFIDQSQINGPLPELCKVAPWTDYQEFIPTTTRLDAIQILLQSVGDACDIQIDVYNAPPPASPIGTVVMNPGVLGAPTWVEFNFNPAVQLNPGSLYYFDVFQLVSGYHYEWFYDVGNPYLPGQGWMRNVPTDPYGSPFDWTFKTEYYNPPPHSERREGHYVTCAGVNSEESMIAFSDPTLNVANPSPDDHNDAAKVSHDIYNVSIGSPQSDINCQWWLTDYQAGFNYTVVEQAVVICPVPDTTLPTVAITKPVNALYFMNKQILALKSPLIIGKIDVNVTATDNESGIDRVEFYTDEQLQSTDMTAPYGWTWSDRAFFTYTIKVVAYDKEGNSAFKEINVLKFF
;
A
#
# COMPACT_ATOMS: atom_id res chain seq x y z
N MET A 1 -73.16 24.40 -42.07
CA MET A 1 -73.48 23.46 -40.96
C MET A 1 -72.81 22.08 -41.11
N LYS A 2 -71.51 21.99 -41.45
CA LYS A 2 -70.75 20.72 -41.48
C LYS A 2 -69.34 20.82 -40.86
N LYS A 3 -69.09 21.81 -39.99
CA LYS A 3 -67.79 22.02 -39.31
C LYS A 3 -67.78 21.76 -37.78
N ASN A 4 -68.93 21.44 -37.17
CA ASN A 4 -69.04 21.33 -35.70
C ASN A 4 -69.31 19.90 -35.14
N LYS A 5 -69.08 18.83 -35.92
CA LYS A 5 -69.20 17.44 -35.41
C LYS A 5 -67.91 16.61 -35.42
N MET A 6 -66.83 17.05 -36.07
CA MET A 6 -65.53 16.36 -36.05
C MET A 6 -64.54 16.92 -35.01
N VAL A 7 -64.84 18.06 -34.39
CA VAL A 7 -63.99 18.66 -33.34
C VAL A 7 -64.33 18.10 -31.93
N LYS A 8 -65.42 17.34 -31.79
CA LYS A 8 -65.84 16.72 -30.51
C LYS A 8 -65.45 15.25 -30.32
N VAL A 9 -64.79 14.61 -31.31
CA VAL A 9 -64.35 13.20 -31.18
C VAL A 9 -62.83 13.09 -30.99
N VAL A 10 -62.04 14.08 -31.44
CA VAL A 10 -60.58 14.09 -31.24
C VAL A 10 -60.17 14.60 -29.84
N VAL A 11 -61.04 15.34 -29.16
CA VAL A 11 -60.79 15.86 -27.79
C VAL A 11 -61.15 14.85 -26.69
N SER A 12 -61.76 13.70 -27.02
CA SER A 12 -62.06 12.62 -26.05
C SER A 12 -61.17 11.38 -26.16
N LEU A 13 -60.17 11.35 -27.05
CA LEU A 13 -59.14 10.29 -27.05
C LEU A 13 -57.82 10.73 -26.38
N VAL A 14 -57.62 12.02 -26.14
CA VAL A 14 -56.39 12.58 -25.56
C VAL A 14 -56.45 12.69 -24.01
N VAL A 15 -57.61 12.42 -23.40
CA VAL A 15 -57.79 12.44 -21.93
C VAL A 15 -57.74 11.03 -21.31
N LEU A 16 -57.54 9.97 -22.11
CA LEU A 16 -57.48 8.58 -21.61
C LEU A 16 -56.11 7.89 -21.79
N PHE A 17 -55.04 8.64 -22.09
CA PHE A 17 -53.67 8.11 -22.17
C PHE A 17 -52.66 8.82 -21.27
N VAL A 18 -53.13 9.74 -20.40
CA VAL A 18 -52.30 10.50 -19.43
C VAL A 18 -52.51 10.01 -17.98
N LEU A 19 -53.09 8.83 -17.79
CA LEU A 19 -53.25 8.20 -16.48
C LEU A 19 -52.93 6.70 -16.57
N LEU A 20 -51.65 6.39 -16.78
CA LEU A 20 -51.02 5.08 -16.48
C LEU A 20 -49.49 5.27 -16.50
N ILE A 21 -49.00 6.23 -15.70
CA ILE A 21 -47.61 6.26 -15.23
C ILE A 21 -47.67 6.44 -13.72
N THR A 22 -47.93 5.35 -13.01
CA THR A 22 -47.35 5.13 -11.67
C THR A 22 -47.21 3.61 -11.49
N SER A 23 -46.07 3.22 -10.91
CA SER A 23 -45.62 1.86 -10.59
C SER A 23 -45.27 0.92 -11.76
N ALA A 24 -44.01 0.97 -12.20
CA ALA A 24 -43.22 -0.23 -12.50
C ALA A 24 -41.73 0.11 -12.41
N GLN A 25 -41.17 -0.27 -11.27
CA GLN A 25 -39.78 -0.61 -10.94
C GLN A 25 -38.63 -0.11 -11.82
N ALA A 26 -37.70 0.56 -11.13
CA ALA A 26 -36.29 0.63 -11.48
C ALA A 26 -35.79 -0.73 -11.98
N MET A 27 -35.34 -0.79 -13.23
CA MET A 27 -34.42 -1.82 -13.70
C MET A 27 -33.03 -1.21 -13.71
N ASN A 28 -32.22 -1.70 -12.77
CA ASN A 28 -30.77 -1.62 -12.81
C ASN A 28 -30.27 -2.00 -14.21
N SER A 29 -29.45 -1.15 -14.82
CA SER A 29 -28.50 -1.59 -15.84
C SER A 29 -27.35 -2.31 -15.14
N SER A 30 -27.56 -3.57 -14.76
CA SER A 30 -26.45 -4.47 -14.49
C SER A 30 -25.83 -4.82 -15.84
N VAL A 31 -24.71 -4.19 -16.16
CA VAL A 31 -23.78 -4.68 -17.18
C VAL A 31 -23.39 -6.09 -16.76
N VAL A 32 -23.79 -7.08 -17.54
CA VAL A 32 -23.31 -8.45 -17.38
C VAL A 32 -21.86 -8.46 -17.84
N LYS A 33 -20.92 -8.31 -16.90
CA LYS A 33 -19.55 -8.80 -17.09
C LYS A 33 -19.63 -10.34 -17.12
N SER A 34 -19.40 -10.92 -18.29
CA SER A 34 -18.99 -12.33 -18.40
C SER A 34 -17.45 -12.30 -18.44
N THR A 35 -16.69 -13.05 -17.64
CA THR A 35 -16.84 -14.43 -17.16
C THR A 35 -16.17 -14.61 -15.80
N ASP A 36 -16.78 -15.42 -14.94
CA ASP A 36 -16.46 -15.69 -13.53
C ASP A 36 -14.96 -15.77 -13.16
N ASN A 37 -14.47 -14.70 -12.51
CA ASN A 37 -13.45 -14.79 -11.46
C ASN A 37 -14.08 -14.24 -10.16
N PRO A 38 -14.25 -15.04 -9.10
CA PRO A 38 -14.95 -14.62 -7.87
C PRO A 38 -14.31 -13.45 -7.11
N MET A 39 -13.16 -12.93 -7.58
CA MET A 39 -12.46 -11.77 -7.04
C MET A 39 -12.86 -10.43 -7.69
N GLU A 40 -13.40 -10.42 -8.92
CA GLU A 40 -13.80 -9.18 -9.59
C GLU A 40 -15.10 -8.56 -9.02
N SER A 41 -15.84 -9.29 -8.20
CA SER A 41 -17.17 -8.88 -7.72
C SER A 41 -17.19 -8.24 -6.33
N ARG A 42 -16.03 -7.87 -5.75
CA ARG A 42 -15.89 -7.41 -4.35
C ARG A 42 -15.36 -5.98 -4.17
N GLY A 43 -15.49 -5.12 -5.18
CA GLY A 43 -14.99 -3.73 -5.08
C GLY A 43 -13.49 -3.58 -5.32
N TRP A 44 -12.83 -4.61 -5.87
CA TRP A 44 -11.44 -4.50 -6.32
C TRP A 44 -11.31 -3.59 -7.54
N TYR A 45 -10.34 -2.69 -7.48
CA TYR A 45 -9.73 -2.12 -8.67
C TYR A 45 -8.49 -2.95 -9.03
N TRP A 46 -8.49 -3.48 -10.26
CA TRP A 46 -7.34 -4.14 -10.87
C TRP A 46 -6.85 -3.32 -12.06
N LYS A 47 -5.54 -3.28 -12.26
CA LYS A 47 -4.97 -2.65 -13.45
C LYS A 47 -5.44 -3.38 -14.72
N PRO A 48 -5.96 -2.67 -15.73
CA PRO A 48 -6.43 -3.30 -16.97
C PRO A 48 -5.35 -4.11 -17.69
N SER A 49 -5.78 -5.19 -18.35
CA SER A 49 -4.95 -5.98 -19.26
C SER A 49 -4.82 -5.32 -20.64
N TYR A 50 -3.65 -5.46 -21.26
CA TYR A 50 -3.41 -5.14 -22.68
C TYR A 50 -3.02 -6.41 -23.44
N PRO A 51 -3.92 -6.98 -24.27
CA PRO A 51 -3.80 -8.34 -24.80
C PRO A 51 -2.49 -8.71 -25.50
N ASN A 52 -1.80 -7.74 -26.12
CA ASN A 52 -0.58 -7.98 -26.87
C ASN A 52 0.69 -7.99 -26.02
N TYR A 53 0.70 -7.22 -24.92
CA TYR A 53 1.94 -6.81 -24.25
C TYR A 53 1.92 -6.95 -22.73
N ALA A 54 0.72 -6.92 -22.14
CA ALA A 54 0.46 -7.06 -20.71
C ALA A 54 -0.92 -7.73 -20.47
N PRO A 55 -1.15 -8.95 -21.01
CA PRO A 55 -2.48 -9.55 -21.17
C PRO A 55 -3.18 -9.92 -19.85
N GLN A 56 -2.50 -9.87 -18.70
CA GLN A 56 -3.09 -10.12 -17.39
C GLN A 56 -2.98 -8.92 -16.44
N GLY A 57 -2.69 -7.73 -16.95
CA GLY A 57 -2.47 -6.54 -16.12
C GLY A 57 -1.00 -6.23 -15.97
N ILE A 58 -0.57 -5.76 -14.80
CA ILE A 58 0.84 -5.42 -14.60
C ILE A 58 1.73 -6.67 -14.67
N PRO A 59 2.92 -6.60 -15.27
CA PRO A 59 3.85 -7.74 -15.24
C PRO A 59 4.30 -8.12 -13.83
N ASP A 60 4.82 -9.33 -13.70
CA ASP A 60 5.37 -9.88 -12.47
C ASP A 60 6.83 -10.31 -12.67
N PHE A 61 7.67 -9.34 -13.04
CA PHE A 61 9.09 -9.57 -13.23
C PHE A 61 9.75 -10.00 -11.92
N ASP A 62 10.44 -11.14 -11.94
CA ASP A 62 11.08 -11.72 -10.77
C ASP A 62 12.52 -11.24 -10.64
N GLN A 63 12.81 -10.57 -9.54
CA GLN A 63 14.16 -10.17 -9.21
C GLN A 63 15.15 -11.33 -9.03
N LYS A 64 14.68 -12.59 -8.91
CA LYS A 64 15.49 -13.78 -8.56
C LYS A 64 16.13 -14.53 -9.73
N GLN A 65 15.95 -14.10 -10.99
CA GLN A 65 16.40 -14.90 -12.13
C GLN A 65 17.85 -14.64 -12.58
N ASP A 66 18.40 -13.45 -12.33
CA ASP A 66 19.66 -13.02 -12.97
C ASP A 66 20.85 -12.87 -12.00
N HIS A 67 20.83 -13.61 -10.88
CA HIS A 67 21.88 -13.65 -9.84
C HIS A 67 22.26 -12.31 -9.16
N TRP A 68 21.46 -11.25 -9.30
CA TRP A 68 21.64 -9.96 -8.64
C TRP A 68 21.36 -9.99 -7.14
N LYS A 69 22.38 -10.37 -6.37
CA LYS A 69 22.26 -10.53 -4.92
C LYS A 69 23.17 -9.58 -4.15
N LYS A 70 22.78 -9.22 -2.93
CA LYS A 70 23.64 -8.75 -1.85
C LYS A 70 23.94 -9.90 -0.90
N ILE A 71 24.92 -9.66 -0.05
CA ILE A 71 25.15 -10.43 1.18
C ILE A 71 24.75 -9.54 2.36
N SER A 72 23.83 -10.05 3.17
CA SER A 72 23.32 -9.42 4.39
C SER A 72 23.75 -10.23 5.62
N PRO A 73 23.92 -9.58 6.79
CA PRO A 73 24.39 -10.25 7.99
C PRO A 73 23.44 -11.37 8.44
N GLY A 74 24.03 -12.47 8.91
CA GLY A 74 23.31 -13.60 9.49
C GLY A 74 22.69 -13.33 10.87
N PRO A 75 22.19 -14.38 11.56
CA PRO A 75 21.62 -14.30 12.90
C PRO A 75 22.49 -13.62 13.97
N ASN A 76 23.82 -13.58 13.78
CA ASN A 76 24.73 -12.88 14.70
C ASN A 76 24.75 -11.34 14.50
N GLY A 77 24.14 -10.83 13.42
CA GLY A 77 24.08 -9.40 13.08
C GLY A 77 25.41 -8.80 12.59
N ILE A 78 26.40 -9.62 12.26
CA ILE A 78 27.74 -9.23 11.82
C ILE A 78 27.95 -9.75 10.40
N ILE A 79 28.41 -8.88 9.49
CA ILE A 79 28.85 -9.34 8.16
C ILE A 79 30.23 -9.95 8.29
N ASP A 80 30.33 -11.23 7.95
CA ASP A 80 31.58 -11.99 7.85
C ASP A 80 32.17 -11.95 6.43
N SER A 81 31.35 -11.70 5.41
CA SER A 81 31.77 -11.58 4.01
C SER A 81 32.55 -10.29 3.72
N THR A 82 33.48 -10.36 2.77
CA THR A 82 34.28 -9.21 2.32
C THR A 82 33.97 -8.88 0.87
N VAL A 83 33.93 -7.59 0.55
CA VAL A 83 33.79 -7.11 -0.84
C VAL A 83 34.87 -7.69 -1.76
N ALA A 84 34.49 -8.00 -2.99
CA ALA A 84 35.36 -8.51 -4.05
C ALA A 84 35.01 -7.86 -5.40
N GLY A 85 35.95 -7.81 -6.34
CA GLY A 85 35.69 -7.26 -7.67
C GLY A 85 35.31 -5.77 -7.62
N ASP A 86 34.18 -5.43 -8.26
CA ASP A 86 33.57 -4.10 -8.24
C ASP A 86 32.41 -3.96 -7.22
N ASP A 87 32.17 -4.98 -6.39
CA ASP A 87 31.12 -4.98 -5.38
C ASP A 87 31.22 -3.78 -4.44
N VAL A 88 30.04 -3.24 -4.07
CA VAL A 88 29.90 -2.05 -3.25
C VAL A 88 29.50 -2.43 -1.82
N TYR A 89 30.21 -1.88 -0.84
CA TYR A 89 29.79 -1.95 0.56
C TYR A 89 28.92 -0.76 0.93
N ASN A 90 27.64 -1.02 1.19
CA ASN A 90 26.73 -0.02 1.72
C ASN A 90 26.83 -0.02 3.24
N ILE A 91 27.44 1.02 3.81
CA ILE A 91 27.62 1.18 5.25
C ILE A 91 26.27 1.45 5.95
N ALA A 92 25.35 2.15 5.29
CA ALA A 92 24.08 2.55 5.90
C ALA A 92 23.13 1.37 6.12
N GLU A 93 23.11 0.44 5.16
CA GLU A 93 22.35 -0.81 5.26
C GLU A 93 23.20 -1.98 5.76
N ASN A 94 24.49 -1.73 6.02
CA ASN A 94 25.48 -2.73 6.39
C ASN A 94 25.33 -3.97 5.51
N CYS A 95 25.53 -3.82 4.20
CA CYS A 95 25.39 -4.89 3.21
C CYS A 95 26.43 -4.77 2.09
N ILE A 96 26.75 -5.88 1.44
CA ILE A 96 27.61 -5.93 0.24
C ILE A 96 26.74 -6.25 -0.96
N ALA A 97 26.83 -5.47 -2.02
CA ALA A 97 26.02 -5.62 -3.22
C ALA A 97 26.87 -5.67 -4.50
N PRO A 98 26.34 -6.15 -5.64
CA PRO A 98 27.00 -6.10 -6.93
C PRO A 98 27.36 -4.66 -7.30
N GLY A 99 28.49 -4.50 -7.99
CA GLY A 99 28.92 -3.22 -8.54
C GLY A 99 28.24 -2.85 -9.87
N PRO A 100 28.78 -1.83 -10.57
CA PRO A 100 28.34 -1.40 -11.90
C PRO A 100 28.15 -2.52 -12.94
N ASP A 101 28.90 -3.62 -12.86
CA ASP A 101 28.77 -4.76 -13.78
C ASP A 101 27.55 -5.66 -13.51
N CYS A 102 26.80 -5.37 -12.45
CA CYS A 102 25.61 -6.10 -12.01
C CYS A 102 25.88 -7.56 -11.62
N TYR A 103 27.13 -7.94 -11.33
CA TYR A 103 27.51 -9.28 -10.94
C TYR A 103 28.08 -9.27 -9.51
N LEU A 104 27.47 -10.05 -8.60
CA LEU A 104 28.02 -10.17 -7.24
C LEU A 104 29.27 -11.05 -7.27
N ASN A 105 30.43 -10.44 -7.10
CA ASN A 105 31.72 -11.14 -7.09
C ASN A 105 32.03 -11.81 -5.74
N SER A 106 31.47 -11.26 -4.67
CA SER A 106 31.60 -11.77 -3.30
C SER A 106 30.75 -13.03 -3.10
N THR A 107 31.12 -13.82 -2.10
CA THR A 107 30.35 -15.01 -1.69
C THR A 107 30.03 -14.93 -0.20
N ALA A 108 28.86 -15.44 0.20
CA ALA A 108 28.46 -15.50 1.59
C ALA A 108 29.43 -16.38 2.41
N VAL A 109 29.83 -15.90 3.58
CA VAL A 109 30.75 -16.57 4.52
C VAL A 109 30.12 -16.59 5.91
N GLY A 110 30.41 -17.63 6.70
CA GLY A 110 29.91 -17.71 8.06
C GLY A 110 28.40 -17.98 8.09
N ASP A 111 27.64 -17.11 8.76
CA ASP A 111 26.18 -17.16 8.85
C ASP A 111 25.47 -16.15 7.94
N ASP A 112 26.21 -15.38 7.14
CA ASP A 112 25.66 -14.41 6.18
C ASP A 112 24.76 -15.08 5.11
N VAL A 113 23.79 -14.31 4.62
CA VAL A 113 22.77 -14.76 3.66
C VAL A 113 22.83 -13.98 2.36
N GLU A 114 22.60 -14.65 1.23
CA GLU A 114 22.42 -13.99 -0.06
C GLU A 114 20.96 -13.55 -0.25
N GLU A 115 20.76 -12.29 -0.62
CA GLU A 115 19.44 -11.67 -0.79
C GLU A 115 19.37 -10.90 -2.11
N TRP A 116 18.22 -10.78 -2.74
CA TRP A 116 18.09 -10.11 -4.03
C TRP A 116 17.93 -8.59 -3.89
N ILE A 117 18.52 -7.81 -4.80
CA ILE A 117 18.71 -6.36 -4.58
C ILE A 117 18.05 -5.41 -5.57
N PHE A 118 17.53 -5.91 -6.70
CA PHE A 118 16.99 -5.05 -7.75
C PHE A 118 15.48 -4.79 -7.62
N CYS A 119 14.90 -4.94 -6.42
CA CYS A 119 13.47 -4.69 -6.19
C CYS A 119 12.99 -3.33 -6.72
N GLY A 120 13.77 -2.26 -6.53
CA GLY A 120 13.44 -0.92 -7.04
C GLY A 120 13.38 -0.86 -8.57
N PRO A 121 14.48 -1.19 -9.29
CA PRO A 121 14.50 -1.28 -10.74
C PRO A 121 13.43 -2.21 -11.32
N VAL A 122 13.18 -3.37 -10.70
CA VAL A 122 12.15 -4.33 -11.09
C VAL A 122 10.75 -3.72 -10.95
N ALA A 123 10.47 -3.04 -9.83
CA ALA A 123 9.18 -2.38 -9.62
C ALA A 123 8.91 -1.29 -10.70
N VAL A 124 9.94 -0.52 -11.07
CA VAL A 124 9.81 0.46 -12.16
C VAL A 124 9.68 -0.21 -13.52
N ALA A 125 10.40 -1.30 -13.78
CA ALA A 125 10.27 -2.08 -15.02
C ALA A 125 8.84 -2.60 -15.21
N ASN A 126 8.21 -3.13 -14.15
CA ASN A 126 6.79 -3.52 -14.17
C ASN A 126 5.88 -2.35 -14.58
N CYS A 127 6.12 -1.15 -14.03
CA CYS A 127 5.33 0.04 -14.35
C CYS A 127 5.55 0.52 -15.80
N PHE A 128 6.80 0.58 -16.23
CA PHE A 128 7.19 1.06 -17.56
C PHE A 128 6.67 0.13 -18.64
N TRP A 129 6.85 -1.17 -18.48
CA TRP A 129 6.33 -2.17 -19.42
C TRP A 129 4.82 -2.06 -19.58
N TRP A 130 4.08 -1.93 -18.47
CA TRP A 130 2.63 -1.80 -18.52
C TRP A 130 2.16 -0.48 -19.15
N PHE A 131 2.82 0.64 -18.86
CA PHE A 131 2.49 1.91 -19.53
C PHE A 131 2.86 1.91 -21.00
N ASP A 132 4.00 1.32 -21.36
CA ASP A 132 4.39 1.18 -22.76
C ASP A 132 3.32 0.40 -23.53
N SER A 133 2.84 -0.70 -22.96
CA SER A 133 1.69 -1.46 -23.48
C SER A 133 0.39 -0.65 -23.58
N LYS A 134 0.09 0.20 -22.58
CA LYS A 134 -1.14 1.01 -22.52
C LYS A 134 -1.19 2.06 -23.63
N PHE A 135 -0.06 2.72 -23.88
CA PHE A 135 0.03 3.87 -24.77
C PHE A 135 0.54 3.52 -26.18
N ALA A 136 1.03 2.29 -26.40
CA ALA A 136 1.25 1.72 -27.73
C ALA A 136 -0.07 1.45 -28.47
N ASP A 137 -0.01 0.92 -29.71
CA ASP A 137 -1.21 0.54 -30.47
C ASP A 137 -1.85 -0.74 -29.88
N PRO A 138 -3.00 -0.64 -29.21
CA PRO A 138 -3.62 -1.81 -28.58
C PRO A 138 -4.17 -2.82 -29.59
N ALA A 139 -4.28 -2.43 -30.86
CA ALA A 139 -4.77 -3.26 -31.96
C ALA A 139 -3.64 -3.78 -32.86
N GLY A 140 -2.38 -3.41 -32.58
CA GLY A 140 -1.20 -3.88 -33.30
C GLY A 140 -0.86 -5.34 -33.03
N THR A 141 0.31 -5.78 -33.48
CA THR A 141 0.86 -7.11 -33.19
C THR A 141 2.34 -7.02 -32.88
N PRO A 142 2.85 -7.78 -31.89
CA PRO A 142 4.26 -7.74 -31.51
C PRO A 142 5.20 -7.85 -32.72
N GLY A 143 6.09 -6.87 -32.86
CA GLY A 143 7.09 -6.78 -33.93
C GLY A 143 6.59 -6.18 -35.25
N ASP A 144 5.41 -5.56 -35.33
CA ASP A 144 4.89 -4.96 -36.57
C ASP A 144 5.45 -3.55 -36.89
N GLY A 145 6.20 -2.97 -35.95
CA GLY A 145 6.86 -1.67 -36.08
C GLY A 145 5.95 -0.45 -35.87
N GLN A 146 4.68 -0.64 -35.47
CA GLN A 146 3.75 0.42 -35.10
C GLN A 146 3.44 0.47 -33.60
N ASP A 147 3.86 -0.56 -32.86
CA ASP A 147 3.65 -0.72 -31.42
C ASP A 147 4.71 -0.04 -30.53
N GLN A 148 5.42 0.96 -31.06
CA GLN A 148 6.54 1.58 -30.37
C GLN A 148 6.08 2.73 -29.49
N PHE A 149 6.03 2.52 -28.18
CA PHE A 149 6.06 3.59 -27.19
C PHE A 149 7.47 3.66 -26.59
N ALA A 150 7.89 4.84 -26.12
CA ALA A 150 9.30 5.09 -25.84
C ALA A 150 9.73 4.76 -24.40
N LEU A 151 8.89 4.11 -23.57
CA LEU A 151 9.27 3.74 -22.21
C LEU A 151 10.09 2.45 -22.18
N VAL A 152 9.74 1.48 -23.02
CA VAL A 152 10.50 0.24 -23.21
C VAL A 152 11.11 0.25 -24.61
N GLN A 153 12.39 -0.13 -24.70
CA GLN A 153 13.09 -0.21 -25.98
C GLN A 153 13.39 -1.64 -26.35
N ASN A 154 13.58 -1.89 -27.64
CA ASN A 154 14.11 -3.15 -28.13
C ASN A 154 15.62 -3.22 -27.89
N TYR A 155 16.06 -4.15 -27.03
CA TYR A 155 17.48 -4.37 -26.71
C TYR A 155 18.18 -5.36 -27.66
N GLY A 156 17.60 -5.58 -28.85
CA GLY A 156 18.13 -6.48 -29.89
C GLY A 156 17.33 -7.76 -30.10
N ALA A 157 16.23 -7.95 -29.37
CA ALA A 157 15.33 -9.09 -29.48
C ALA A 157 14.30 -8.98 -30.63
N GLY A 158 14.21 -7.82 -31.30
CA GLY A 158 13.34 -7.59 -32.46
C GLY A 158 12.06 -6.82 -32.12
N ASP A 159 11.45 -7.11 -30.98
CA ASP A 159 10.31 -6.42 -30.39
C ASP A 159 10.72 -5.81 -29.03
N ASP A 160 10.15 -4.67 -28.62
CA ASP A 160 10.47 -4.02 -27.34
C ASP A 160 9.89 -4.77 -26.12
N HIS A 161 8.75 -5.42 -26.30
CA HIS A 161 8.12 -6.29 -25.30
C HIS A 161 8.48 -7.77 -25.44
N ALA A 162 9.59 -8.08 -26.12
CA ALA A 162 10.15 -9.43 -26.08
C ALA A 162 10.63 -9.75 -24.65
N THR A 163 10.25 -10.90 -24.10
CA THR A 163 10.59 -11.32 -22.72
C THR A 163 12.10 -11.25 -22.41
N ALA A 164 12.95 -11.48 -23.42
CA ALA A 164 14.40 -11.37 -23.31
C ALA A 164 14.92 -9.94 -23.05
N ASN A 165 14.10 -8.90 -23.24
CA ASN A 165 14.45 -7.52 -22.94
C ASN A 165 14.25 -7.16 -21.46
N ALA A 166 13.41 -7.89 -20.71
CA ALA A 166 13.11 -7.53 -19.33
C ALA A 166 14.37 -7.48 -18.43
N PRO A 167 15.29 -8.47 -18.47
CA PRO A 167 16.56 -8.35 -17.74
C PRO A 167 17.37 -7.11 -18.13
N LEU A 168 17.45 -6.81 -19.42
CA LEU A 168 18.23 -5.68 -19.94
C LEU A 168 17.60 -4.31 -19.58
N LEU A 169 16.27 -4.26 -19.50
CA LEU A 169 15.54 -3.10 -18.99
C LEU A 169 15.82 -2.89 -17.51
N ILE A 170 15.71 -3.95 -16.70
CA ILE A 170 15.96 -3.91 -15.25
C ILE A 170 17.40 -3.46 -14.97
N GLU A 171 18.40 -4.01 -15.68
CA GLU A 171 19.79 -3.59 -15.54
C GLU A 171 20.01 -2.12 -15.91
N SER A 172 19.35 -1.65 -16.97
CA SER A 172 19.45 -0.26 -17.41
C SER A 172 18.85 0.69 -16.38
N LEU A 173 17.72 0.31 -15.78
CA LEU A 173 17.08 1.02 -14.67
C LEU A 173 17.95 0.99 -13.41
N ALA A 174 18.57 -0.16 -13.08
CA ALA A 174 19.45 -0.30 -11.93
C ALA A 174 20.65 0.65 -12.00
N ARG A 175 21.27 0.76 -13.18
CA ARG A 175 22.34 1.75 -13.43
C ARG A 175 21.82 3.18 -13.34
N ALA A 176 20.67 3.49 -13.95
CA ALA A 176 20.09 4.84 -13.90
C ALA A 176 19.72 5.27 -12.48
N MET A 177 19.28 4.33 -11.64
CA MET A 177 18.93 4.55 -10.23
C MET A 177 20.13 4.45 -9.27
N ASN A 178 21.36 4.37 -9.78
CA ASN A 178 22.58 4.15 -8.99
C ASN A 178 22.51 2.93 -8.06
N THR A 179 21.66 1.95 -8.36
CA THR A 179 21.46 0.77 -7.51
C THR A 179 22.70 -0.11 -7.49
N THR A 180 23.35 -0.26 -8.64
CA THR A 180 24.64 -0.96 -8.80
C THR A 180 25.80 -0.27 -8.10
N ASP A 181 25.74 1.05 -7.96
CA ASP A 181 26.86 1.85 -7.44
C ASP A 181 26.73 2.08 -5.94
N LYS A 182 25.51 1.98 -5.40
CA LYS A 182 25.19 2.19 -3.99
C LYS A 182 24.80 0.90 -3.27
N GLY A 183 24.57 -0.17 -4.01
CA GLY A 183 24.12 -1.46 -3.49
C GLY A 183 22.67 -1.51 -3.01
N THR A 184 21.91 -0.44 -3.22
CA THR A 184 20.50 -0.30 -2.84
C THR A 184 19.86 0.82 -3.65
N THR A 185 18.53 0.87 -3.68
CA THR A 185 17.78 1.91 -4.41
C THR A 185 17.23 2.96 -3.43
N TYR A 186 17.78 4.16 -3.45
CA TYR A 186 17.18 5.28 -2.72
C TYR A 186 16.06 5.92 -3.54
N ILE A 187 14.97 6.30 -2.87
CA ILE A 187 13.80 6.88 -3.53
C ILE A 187 14.12 8.15 -4.34
N GLY A 188 15.09 8.93 -3.88
CA GLY A 188 15.58 10.12 -4.60
C GLY A 188 16.27 9.76 -5.91
N ASP A 189 17.13 8.73 -5.91
CA ASP A 189 17.75 8.23 -7.14
C ASP A 189 16.70 7.63 -8.08
N MET A 190 15.71 6.89 -7.54
CA MET A 190 14.59 6.36 -8.32
C MET A 190 13.79 7.48 -9.02
N GLN A 191 13.42 8.52 -8.28
CA GLN A 191 12.68 9.67 -8.84
C GLN A 191 13.48 10.41 -9.91
N SER A 192 14.77 10.67 -9.64
CA SER A 192 15.67 11.30 -10.62
C SER A 192 15.83 10.45 -11.87
N ALA A 193 16.06 9.14 -11.70
CA ALA A 193 16.19 8.21 -12.82
C ALA A 193 14.94 8.17 -13.70
N ILE A 194 13.73 8.08 -13.10
CA ILE A 194 12.47 8.09 -13.85
C ILE A 194 12.29 9.43 -14.59
N THR A 195 12.59 10.55 -13.93
CA THR A 195 12.50 11.89 -14.53
C THR A 195 13.45 12.01 -15.73
N ASP A 196 14.69 11.57 -15.58
CA ASP A 196 15.68 11.57 -16.66
C ASP A 196 15.31 10.59 -17.77
N TRP A 197 14.70 9.46 -17.44
CA TRP A 197 14.15 8.53 -18.42
C TRP A 197 13.15 9.24 -19.32
N PHE A 198 12.15 9.93 -18.74
CA PHE A 198 11.15 10.70 -19.51
C PHE A 198 11.78 11.82 -20.34
N ASN A 199 12.82 12.49 -19.83
CA ASN A 199 13.58 13.49 -20.59
C ASN A 199 14.24 12.86 -21.84
N THR A 200 14.90 11.72 -21.67
CA THR A 200 15.64 11.06 -22.76
C THR A 200 14.73 10.42 -23.81
N THR A 201 13.54 9.98 -23.41
CA THR A 201 12.55 9.34 -24.29
C THR A 201 11.57 10.34 -24.90
N GLY A 202 11.63 11.62 -24.50
CA GLY A 202 10.76 12.67 -25.00
C GLY A 202 9.33 12.61 -24.44
N LEU A 203 9.15 12.00 -23.26
CA LEU A 203 7.86 11.74 -22.63
C LEU A 203 7.54 12.67 -21.44
N THR A 204 8.29 13.77 -21.29
CA THR A 204 8.10 14.74 -20.18
C THR A 204 6.72 15.36 -20.13
N ASP A 205 6.08 15.52 -21.28
CA ASP A 205 4.73 16.09 -21.39
C ASP A 205 3.63 15.01 -21.19
N LYS A 206 4.02 13.73 -21.12
CA LYS A 206 3.12 12.58 -21.01
C LYS A 206 3.08 11.99 -19.61
N PHE A 207 4.16 12.09 -18.84
CA PHE A 207 4.21 11.54 -17.48
C PHE A 207 4.86 12.49 -16.49
N THR A 208 4.45 12.32 -15.24
CA THR A 208 5.09 12.93 -14.07
C THR A 208 5.42 11.83 -13.06
N VAL A 209 6.45 12.07 -12.23
CA VAL A 209 6.78 11.21 -11.11
C VAL A 209 6.86 12.04 -9.84
N GLN A 210 6.21 11.56 -8.77
CA GLN A 210 6.21 12.18 -7.46
C GLN A 210 6.43 11.13 -6.38
N THR A 211 7.05 11.54 -5.28
CA THR A 211 7.35 10.68 -4.14
C THR A 211 6.66 11.18 -2.88
N TYR A 212 6.25 10.24 -2.03
CA TYR A 212 5.45 10.52 -0.84
C TYR A 212 6.05 9.75 0.34
N ASP A 213 6.22 10.45 1.45
CA ASP A 213 6.65 9.85 2.72
C ASP A 213 5.42 9.44 3.53
N ARG A 214 5.38 8.17 3.95
CA ARG A 214 4.34 7.58 4.81
C ARG A 214 2.91 7.96 4.37
N PRO A 215 2.53 7.65 3.11
CA PRO A 215 1.21 8.00 2.60
C PRO A 215 0.09 7.23 3.31
N THR A 216 -1.11 7.80 3.37
CA THR A 216 -2.29 7.10 3.88
C THR A 216 -2.77 6.06 2.87
N PHE A 217 -3.44 5.01 3.36
CA PHE A 217 -3.95 3.95 2.48
C PHE A 217 -4.98 4.48 1.46
N ASN A 218 -5.91 5.34 1.86
CA ASN A 218 -6.89 5.95 0.96
C ASN A 218 -6.24 6.81 -0.15
N PHE A 219 -5.12 7.48 0.16
CA PHE A 219 -4.36 8.21 -0.85
C PHE A 219 -3.76 7.24 -1.86
N ILE A 220 -3.18 6.13 -1.40
CA ILE A 220 -2.63 5.09 -2.27
C ILE A 220 -3.71 4.47 -3.17
N GLU A 221 -4.89 4.17 -2.64
CA GLU A 221 -6.02 3.72 -3.46
C GLU A 221 -6.36 4.72 -4.56
N SER A 222 -6.53 6.00 -4.18
CA SER A 222 -6.86 7.07 -5.13
C SER A 222 -5.80 7.19 -6.24
N GLU A 223 -4.52 7.02 -5.90
CA GLU A 223 -3.44 7.06 -6.88
C GLU A 223 -3.36 5.78 -7.72
N ILE A 224 -3.64 4.61 -7.17
CA ILE A 224 -3.73 3.37 -7.96
C ILE A 224 -4.85 3.48 -9.02
N GLU A 225 -5.99 4.08 -8.67
CA GLU A 225 -7.09 4.29 -9.63
C GLU A 225 -6.77 5.41 -10.64
N ARG A 226 -6.17 6.51 -10.18
CA ARG A 226 -5.95 7.72 -10.98
C ARG A 226 -4.69 7.65 -11.84
N SER A 227 -3.56 7.30 -11.25
CA SER A 227 -2.26 7.21 -11.93
C SER A 227 -2.08 5.86 -12.59
N GLN A 228 -2.66 4.81 -12.01
CA GLN A 228 -2.47 3.42 -12.41
C GLN A 228 -1.03 2.92 -12.32
N ASN A 229 -0.10 3.69 -11.73
CA ASN A 229 1.23 3.22 -11.37
C ASN A 229 1.69 3.84 -10.03
N VAL A 230 1.74 2.95 -9.04
CA VAL A 230 2.18 3.22 -7.68
C VAL A 230 3.15 2.11 -7.30
N ILE A 231 4.32 2.52 -6.85
CA ILE A 231 5.35 1.66 -6.27
C ILE A 231 5.42 2.02 -4.78
N LEU A 232 5.47 1.02 -3.91
CA LEU A 232 5.62 1.22 -2.47
C LEU A 232 6.98 0.74 -2.01
N LEU A 233 7.60 1.47 -1.08
CA LEU A 233 8.68 0.95 -0.26
C LEU A 233 8.07 0.32 0.99
N LEU A 234 8.14 -1.00 1.07
CA LEU A 234 7.82 -1.75 2.27
C LEU A 234 9.03 -1.74 3.20
N GLY A 235 8.84 -1.44 4.48
CA GLY A 235 9.87 -1.56 5.51
C GLY A 235 9.55 -2.71 6.46
N SER A 236 10.50 -3.62 6.66
CA SER A 236 10.36 -4.75 7.58
C SER A 236 11.00 -4.42 8.93
N TYR A 237 10.30 -4.74 10.02
CA TYR A 237 10.70 -4.40 11.39
C TYR A 237 10.58 -5.61 12.31
N ASP A 238 11.56 -5.74 13.22
CA ASP A 238 11.47 -6.63 14.37
C ASP A 238 11.23 -5.85 15.64
N PHE A 239 10.47 -6.46 16.54
CA PHE A 239 10.36 -6.01 17.91
C PHE A 239 11.49 -6.62 18.73
N VAL A 240 12.44 -5.77 19.13
CA VAL A 240 13.62 -6.19 19.87
C VAL A 240 13.45 -5.88 21.34
N ILE A 241 13.74 -6.89 22.16
CA ILE A 241 13.75 -6.77 23.61
C ILE A 241 15.18 -7.07 24.06
N GLY A 242 15.86 -6.06 24.62
CA GLY A 242 17.19 -6.27 25.20
C GLY A 242 17.17 -7.23 26.38
N PRO A 243 18.33 -7.72 26.85
CA PRO A 243 18.39 -8.43 28.13
C PRO A 243 17.84 -7.56 29.27
N LYS A 244 17.17 -8.20 30.22
CA LYS A 244 16.68 -7.56 31.43
C LYS A 244 17.82 -7.42 32.44
N PHE A 245 17.99 -6.23 33.00
CA PHE A 245 18.98 -5.93 34.03
C PHE A 245 18.28 -5.50 35.32
N ILE A 246 18.89 -5.86 36.44
CA ILE A 246 18.52 -5.37 37.77
C ILE A 246 19.15 -3.98 37.92
N ASP A 247 18.32 -2.96 38.18
CA ASP A 247 18.79 -1.61 38.53
C ASP A 247 19.06 -1.51 40.03
N GLN A 248 18.03 -1.79 40.84
CA GLN A 248 18.14 -1.82 42.29
C GLN A 248 17.86 -3.23 42.78
N SER A 249 18.64 -3.70 43.76
CA SER A 249 18.31 -4.95 44.44
C SER A 249 18.57 -4.89 45.93
N GLN A 250 17.64 -5.47 46.66
CA GLN A 250 17.79 -5.81 48.06
C GLN A 250 17.79 -7.34 48.12
N ILE A 251 18.98 -7.96 48.08
CA ILE A 251 19.17 -9.42 48.14
C ILE A 251 20.11 -9.81 49.28
N ASN A 252 19.89 -10.97 49.91
CA ASN A 252 20.98 -11.67 50.58
C ASN A 252 20.84 -13.21 50.56
N GLY A 253 21.96 -13.88 50.81
CA GLY A 253 22.15 -15.33 50.84
C GLY A 253 21.31 -16.12 51.85
N PRO A 254 21.60 -17.42 52.07
CA PRO A 254 20.62 -18.50 52.07
C PRO A 254 19.60 -18.47 53.22
N LEU A 255 18.35 -18.17 52.86
CA LEU A 255 17.03 -18.56 53.43
C LEU A 255 16.73 -18.39 54.95
N PRO A 256 15.45 -18.13 55.31
CA PRO A 256 15.08 -16.98 56.14
C PRO A 256 14.46 -17.35 57.50
N GLU A 257 14.51 -16.41 58.46
CA GLU A 257 13.57 -16.40 59.57
C GLU A 257 12.19 -15.89 59.10
N LEU A 258 11.13 -16.51 59.61
CA LEU A 258 9.72 -16.14 59.35
C LEU A 258 9.41 -14.77 59.95
N CYS A 259 8.97 -13.83 59.12
CA CYS A 259 8.47 -12.54 59.60
C CYS A 259 6.95 -12.58 59.80
N LYS A 260 6.48 -11.88 60.83
CA LYS A 260 5.07 -11.88 61.25
C LYS A 260 4.27 -10.83 60.47
N VAL A 261 3.07 -11.21 60.07
CA VAL A 261 2.15 -10.34 59.32
C VAL A 261 1.65 -9.19 60.18
N ALA A 262 1.69 -7.95 59.66
CA ALA A 262 1.11 -6.76 60.29
C ALA A 262 0.32 -5.91 59.26
N PRO A 263 -0.74 -5.20 59.67
CA PRO A 263 -1.71 -4.57 58.77
C PRO A 263 -1.36 -3.12 58.34
N TRP A 264 -0.09 -2.79 58.10
CA TRP A 264 0.33 -1.41 57.79
C TRP A 264 0.50 -1.17 56.28
N THR A 265 0.06 -0.01 55.79
CA THR A 265 0.49 0.58 54.51
C THR A 265 1.90 1.13 54.69
N ASP A 266 2.89 0.40 54.21
CA ASP A 266 4.28 0.84 54.18
C ASP A 266 4.75 0.82 52.73
N TYR A 267 5.49 1.85 52.32
CA TYR A 267 6.02 1.97 50.97
C TYR A 267 7.54 1.86 51.00
N GLN A 268 8.11 1.31 49.94
CA GLN A 268 9.55 1.22 49.74
C GLN A 268 10.05 2.40 48.92
N GLU A 269 11.21 2.94 49.26
CA GLU A 269 11.85 3.99 48.47
C GLU A 269 12.93 3.38 47.56
N PHE A 270 13.17 3.98 46.41
CA PHE A 270 14.30 3.62 45.55
C PHE A 270 14.78 4.82 44.76
N ILE A 271 16.08 4.81 44.40
CA ILE A 271 16.70 5.85 43.59
C ILE A 271 17.22 5.17 42.31
N PRO A 272 16.48 5.27 41.19
CA PRO A 272 16.85 4.59 39.97
C PRO A 272 18.12 5.17 39.38
N THR A 273 18.94 4.31 38.75
CA THR A 273 20.08 4.75 37.93
C THR A 273 19.73 4.89 36.45
N THR A 274 18.55 4.41 36.07
CA THR A 274 18.01 4.41 34.71
C THR A 274 16.77 5.32 34.60
N THR A 275 16.35 5.61 33.37
CA THR A 275 15.19 6.47 33.07
C THR A 275 13.87 5.70 33.01
N ARG A 276 13.86 4.40 33.28
CA ARG A 276 12.69 3.54 33.13
C ARG A 276 12.64 2.43 34.17
N LEU A 277 11.42 1.97 34.48
CA LEU A 277 11.14 0.79 35.28
C LEU A 277 10.16 -0.10 34.53
N ASP A 278 10.63 -1.28 34.12
CA ASP A 278 9.84 -2.26 33.39
C ASP A 278 9.15 -3.24 34.32
N ALA A 279 9.82 -3.62 35.42
CA ALA A 279 9.23 -4.53 36.40
C ALA A 279 9.77 -4.28 37.82
N ILE A 280 8.94 -4.65 38.81
CA ILE A 280 9.40 -4.87 40.18
C ILE A 280 9.25 -6.35 40.49
N GLN A 281 10.32 -6.98 40.98
CA GLN A 281 10.24 -8.31 41.58
C GLN A 281 10.16 -8.20 43.09
N ILE A 282 9.28 -9.00 43.70
CA ILE A 282 9.17 -9.16 45.15
C ILE A 282 9.16 -10.64 45.51
N LEU A 283 9.76 -10.98 46.66
CA LEU A 283 9.80 -12.35 47.14
C LEU A 283 8.54 -12.64 47.97
N LEU A 284 7.71 -13.60 47.53
CA LEU A 284 6.41 -13.92 48.12
C LEU A 284 6.28 -15.39 48.48
N GLN A 285 5.51 -15.67 49.53
CA GLN A 285 5.02 -17.00 49.85
C GLN A 285 3.52 -16.93 50.16
N SER A 286 2.74 -17.90 49.69
CA SER A 286 1.33 -17.98 50.03
C SER A 286 1.14 -18.62 51.40
N VAL A 287 0.29 -18.00 52.20
CA VAL A 287 -0.18 -18.51 53.49
C VAL A 287 -1.70 -18.77 53.53
N GLY A 288 -2.40 -18.38 52.47
CA GLY A 288 -3.82 -18.65 52.25
C GLY A 288 -4.14 -18.87 50.77
N ASP A 289 -5.42 -18.75 50.42
CA ASP A 289 -5.88 -18.80 49.03
C ASP A 289 -5.26 -17.67 48.21
N ALA A 290 -5.03 -17.92 46.92
CA ALA A 290 -4.45 -16.91 46.03
C ALA A 290 -5.38 -15.70 45.85
N CYS A 291 -4.80 -14.50 45.81
CA CYS A 291 -5.53 -13.27 45.54
C CYS A 291 -4.72 -12.32 44.66
N ASP A 292 -5.38 -11.31 44.11
CA ASP A 292 -4.71 -10.28 43.32
C ASP A 292 -3.85 -9.40 44.23
N ILE A 293 -2.63 -9.16 43.78
CA ILE A 293 -1.68 -8.23 44.36
C ILE A 293 -1.53 -7.06 43.39
N GLN A 294 -1.64 -5.84 43.93
CA GLN A 294 -1.38 -4.60 43.21
C GLN A 294 -0.05 -4.01 43.68
N ILE A 295 0.78 -3.55 42.74
CA ILE A 295 1.92 -2.69 43.02
C ILE A 295 1.65 -1.33 42.40
N ASP A 296 1.81 -0.28 43.20
CA ASP A 296 1.75 1.10 42.77
C ASP A 296 3.11 1.76 42.93
N VAL A 297 3.51 2.59 41.98
CA VAL A 297 4.77 3.37 41.99
C VAL A 297 4.43 4.86 42.05
N TYR A 298 5.16 5.64 42.82
CA TYR A 298 4.92 7.06 43.08
C TYR A 298 6.19 7.90 42.95
N ASN A 299 6.05 9.17 42.53
CA ASN A 299 7.11 10.18 42.51
C ASN A 299 7.09 11.10 43.76
N ALA A 300 6.19 10.83 44.70
CA ALA A 300 6.08 11.48 46.00
C ALA A 300 5.55 10.44 47.01
N PRO A 301 5.78 10.61 48.32
CA PRO A 301 5.30 9.66 49.31
C PRO A 301 3.79 9.44 49.23
N PRO A 302 3.30 8.19 49.29
CA PRO A 302 1.89 7.87 49.54
C PRO A 302 1.32 8.68 50.72
N PRO A 303 0.09 9.24 50.63
CA PRO A 303 -0.97 8.93 49.65
C PRO A 303 -0.98 9.86 48.40
N ALA A 304 0.12 9.91 47.64
CA ALA A 304 0.16 10.48 46.30
C ALA A 304 -0.58 9.62 45.26
N SER A 305 -0.91 10.19 44.11
CA SER A 305 -1.41 9.41 42.96
C SER A 305 -0.28 8.57 42.35
N PRO A 306 -0.52 7.29 42.02
CA PRO A 306 0.50 6.47 41.39
C PRO A 306 0.81 6.97 39.98
N ILE A 307 2.09 6.89 39.61
CA ILE A 307 2.62 7.12 38.26
C ILE A 307 2.74 5.82 37.46
N GLY A 308 2.57 4.68 38.11
CA GLY A 308 2.49 3.36 37.49
C GLY A 308 1.79 2.38 38.44
N THR A 309 0.94 1.52 37.89
CA THR A 309 0.19 0.51 38.65
C THR A 309 0.19 -0.79 37.88
N VAL A 310 0.36 -1.91 38.57
CA VAL A 310 0.27 -3.26 38.02
C VAL A 310 -0.52 -4.14 38.99
N VAL A 311 -1.41 -4.97 38.47
CA VAL A 311 -2.20 -5.93 39.25
C VAL A 311 -1.99 -7.32 38.66
N MET A 312 -1.66 -8.30 39.49
CA MET A 312 -1.57 -9.69 39.07
C MET A 312 -1.97 -10.65 40.20
N ASN A 313 -2.47 -11.82 39.82
CA ASN A 313 -2.67 -12.94 40.72
C ASN A 313 -1.49 -13.91 40.60
N PRO A 314 -0.59 -14.02 41.60
CA PRO A 314 0.56 -14.92 41.49
C PRO A 314 0.21 -16.39 41.76
N GLY A 315 -1.05 -16.71 42.06
CA GLY A 315 -1.46 -18.06 42.43
C GLY A 315 -0.97 -18.47 43.81
N VAL A 316 -0.98 -19.78 44.08
CA VAL A 316 -0.54 -20.37 45.35
C VAL A 316 0.96 -20.69 45.27
N LEU A 317 1.75 -20.05 46.14
CA LEU A 317 3.20 -20.15 46.23
C LEU A 317 3.59 -20.94 47.49
N GLY A 318 3.88 -22.24 47.33
CA GLY A 318 4.18 -23.14 48.45
C GLY A 318 5.54 -22.93 49.13
N ALA A 319 6.36 -22.01 48.62
CA ALA A 319 7.67 -21.63 49.16
C ALA A 319 7.99 -20.18 48.74
N PRO A 320 8.97 -19.51 49.38
CA PRO A 320 9.40 -18.18 48.98
C PRO A 320 9.80 -18.17 47.50
N THR A 321 9.10 -17.38 46.70
CA THR A 321 9.18 -17.36 45.24
C THR A 321 9.29 -15.92 44.77
N TRP A 322 10.26 -15.62 43.90
CA TRP A 322 10.34 -14.32 43.25
C TRP A 322 9.20 -14.18 42.27
N VAL A 323 8.37 -13.16 42.45
CA VAL A 323 7.24 -12.84 41.59
C VAL A 323 7.54 -11.50 40.91
N GLU A 324 7.45 -11.50 39.59
CA GLU A 324 7.74 -10.34 38.75
C GLU A 324 6.44 -9.64 38.31
N PHE A 325 6.34 -8.35 38.61
CA PHE A 325 5.22 -7.50 38.27
C PHE A 325 5.64 -6.55 37.14
N ASN A 326 5.18 -6.83 35.92
CA ASN A 326 5.55 -6.07 34.72
C ASN A 326 4.63 -4.87 34.50
N PHE A 327 5.20 -3.68 34.31
CA PHE A 327 4.48 -2.46 33.98
C PHE A 327 4.29 -2.34 32.47
N ASN A 328 3.05 -2.14 32.02
CA ASN A 328 2.74 -1.86 30.62
C ASN A 328 1.74 -0.69 30.52
N PRO A 329 2.17 0.52 30.10
CA PRO A 329 3.53 0.87 29.69
C PRO A 329 4.52 0.90 30.87
N ALA A 330 5.82 0.84 30.57
CA ALA A 330 6.88 1.00 31.56
C ALA A 330 6.84 2.38 32.25
N VAL A 331 7.17 2.43 33.54
CA VAL A 331 7.14 3.66 34.32
C VAL A 331 8.35 4.54 33.97
N GLN A 332 8.11 5.79 33.59
CA GLN A 332 9.17 6.75 33.27
C GLN A 332 9.78 7.32 34.56
N LEU A 333 11.10 7.30 34.66
CA LEU A 333 11.85 7.69 35.84
C LEU A 333 12.92 8.74 35.51
N ASN A 334 13.37 9.45 36.55
CA ASN A 334 14.48 10.39 36.47
C ASN A 334 15.64 9.84 37.30
N PRO A 335 16.79 9.48 36.69
CA PRO A 335 17.94 8.96 37.42
C PRO A 335 18.34 9.86 38.59
N GLY A 336 18.63 9.26 39.75
CA GLY A 336 19.02 9.99 40.96
C GLY A 336 17.88 10.68 41.73
N SER A 337 16.64 10.63 41.24
CA SER A 337 15.46 11.12 41.98
C SER A 337 14.90 10.04 42.91
N LEU A 338 14.24 10.45 44.00
CA LEU A 338 13.63 9.50 44.94
C LEU A 338 12.22 9.09 44.47
N TYR A 339 11.96 7.79 44.39
CA TYR A 339 10.67 7.20 44.06
C TYR A 339 10.21 6.26 45.17
N TYR A 340 8.93 5.91 45.15
CA TYR A 340 8.28 5.06 46.13
C TYR A 340 7.48 3.96 45.44
N PHE A 341 7.33 2.80 46.04
CA PHE A 341 6.31 1.83 45.62
C PHE A 341 5.63 1.18 46.82
N ASP A 342 4.36 0.84 46.66
CA ASP A 342 3.53 0.18 47.67
C ASP A 342 2.96 -1.12 47.10
N VAL A 343 2.64 -2.08 47.97
CA VAL A 343 2.13 -3.39 47.60
C VAL A 343 0.86 -3.71 48.37
N PHE A 344 -0.22 -3.91 47.63
CA PHE A 344 -1.55 -4.15 48.19
C PHE A 344 -2.05 -5.54 47.87
N GLN A 345 -2.67 -6.20 48.85
CA GLN A 345 -3.60 -7.30 48.58
C GLN A 345 -4.99 -6.69 48.32
N LEU A 346 -5.61 -7.03 47.19
CA LEU A 346 -6.92 -6.49 46.83
C LEU A 346 -8.09 -7.20 47.54
N VAL A 347 -7.79 -8.19 48.37
CA VAL A 347 -8.74 -8.92 49.22
C VAL A 347 -8.31 -8.80 50.68
N SER A 348 -9.28 -8.59 51.57
CA SER A 348 -9.03 -8.53 53.01
C SER A 348 -8.63 -9.89 53.57
N GLY A 349 -7.51 -9.96 54.30
CA GLY A 349 -7.02 -11.19 54.92
C GLY A 349 -5.50 -11.20 54.94
N TYR A 350 -4.93 -12.36 55.29
CA TYR A 350 -3.50 -12.61 55.17
C TYR A 350 -3.31 -13.74 54.16
N HIS A 351 -3.07 -13.38 52.90
CA HIS A 351 -2.99 -14.33 51.78
C HIS A 351 -1.53 -14.64 51.39
N TYR A 352 -0.66 -13.64 51.50
CA TYR A 352 0.78 -13.74 51.22
C TYR A 352 1.63 -13.19 52.38
N GLU A 353 2.81 -13.75 52.55
CA GLU A 353 3.89 -13.28 53.43
C GLU A 353 5.01 -12.60 52.62
N TRP A 354 5.66 -11.60 53.23
CA TRP A 354 6.76 -10.80 52.69
C TRP A 354 8.05 -11.02 53.53
N PHE A 355 9.25 -10.88 52.94
CA PHE A 355 10.54 -11.24 53.58
C PHE A 355 11.49 -10.03 53.77
N TYR A 356 12.21 -9.93 54.92
CA TYR A 356 13.15 -8.85 55.31
C TYR A 356 14.60 -9.33 55.61
N ASP A 357 15.62 -8.44 55.55
CA ASP A 357 17.01 -8.66 56.01
C ASP A 357 17.48 -7.54 56.98
N VAL A 358 18.36 -7.88 57.93
CA VAL A 358 18.91 -7.00 58.99
C VAL A 358 20.46 -6.91 58.99
N GLY A 359 21.15 -7.37 57.93
CA GLY A 359 22.62 -7.37 57.83
C GLY A 359 23.27 -6.43 56.77
N ASN A 360 23.86 -5.31 57.24
CA ASN A 360 24.82 -4.32 56.64
C ASN A 360 25.81 -4.82 55.51
N PRO A 361 26.46 -3.99 54.63
CA PRO A 361 26.39 -2.54 54.34
C PRO A 361 25.98 -2.18 52.89
N TYR A 362 25.55 -0.93 52.75
CA TYR A 362 24.81 -0.43 51.60
C TYR A 362 25.69 0.19 50.50
N LEU A 363 25.45 -0.17 49.23
CA LEU A 363 26.16 0.33 48.03
C LEU A 363 25.18 1.00 47.04
N PRO A 364 25.64 1.89 46.13
CA PRO A 364 24.78 2.51 45.12
C PRO A 364 24.09 1.44 44.24
N GLY A 365 22.77 1.52 44.04
CA GLY A 365 22.00 0.44 43.40
C GLY A 365 21.13 -0.38 44.36
N GLN A 366 20.77 0.15 45.52
CA GLN A 366 19.93 -0.53 46.51
C GLN A 366 18.67 0.28 46.79
N GLY A 367 17.56 -0.41 47.03
CA GLY A 367 16.34 0.14 47.62
C GLY A 367 16.58 0.69 49.02
N TRP A 368 15.83 1.71 49.42
CA TRP A 368 15.96 2.41 50.70
C TRP A 368 14.62 2.45 51.41
N MET A 369 14.64 2.28 52.72
CA MET A 369 13.56 2.76 53.59
C MET A 369 14.18 3.78 54.55
N ARG A 370 14.01 5.07 54.28
CA ARG A 370 14.51 6.12 55.18
C ARG A 370 13.65 6.14 56.45
N ASN A 371 14.19 5.61 57.55
CA ASN A 371 13.53 5.34 58.83
C ASN A 371 12.68 4.06 58.82
N VAL A 372 13.37 2.91 58.75
CA VAL A 372 12.78 1.57 58.86
C VAL A 372 11.68 1.54 59.95
N PRO A 373 10.40 1.36 59.60
CA PRO A 373 9.32 1.28 60.55
C PRO A 373 9.62 0.18 61.56
N THR A 374 9.40 0.48 62.84
CA THR A 374 9.38 -0.56 63.85
C THR A 374 8.00 -1.16 63.88
N ASP A 375 7.91 -2.49 63.79
CA ASP A 375 6.69 -3.21 64.08
C ASP A 375 6.15 -2.83 65.48
N PRO A 376 4.90 -3.20 65.83
CA PRO A 376 4.33 -2.92 67.16
C PRO A 376 5.14 -3.49 68.34
N TYR A 377 6.15 -4.33 68.08
CA TYR A 377 7.05 -4.95 69.05
C TYR A 377 8.46 -4.33 69.05
N GLY A 378 8.71 -3.29 68.26
CA GLY A 378 9.98 -2.56 68.20
C GLY A 378 11.00 -3.09 67.18
N SER A 379 10.62 -4.03 66.32
CA SER A 379 11.53 -4.65 65.34
C SER A 379 11.50 -3.90 64.01
N PRO A 380 12.65 -3.52 63.42
CA PRO A 380 12.68 -2.93 62.08
C PRO A 380 12.08 -3.89 61.03
N PHE A 381 11.27 -3.36 60.11
CA PHE A 381 10.60 -4.10 59.05
C PHE A 381 10.93 -3.52 57.67
N ASP A 382 11.33 -4.38 56.73
CA ASP A 382 11.75 -4.03 55.37
C ASP A 382 11.40 -5.17 54.39
N TRP A 383 11.36 -4.97 53.07
CA TRP A 383 11.02 -6.04 52.12
C TRP A 383 12.03 -6.24 51.01
N THR A 384 12.25 -7.49 50.65
CA THR A 384 13.18 -7.91 49.60
C THR A 384 12.58 -7.64 48.21
N PHE A 385 13.17 -6.72 47.45
CA PHE A 385 12.74 -6.41 46.08
C PHE A 385 13.88 -6.23 45.09
N LYS A 386 13.54 -6.25 43.80
CA LYS A 386 14.40 -5.80 42.70
C LYS A 386 13.61 -4.90 41.77
N THR A 387 14.22 -3.81 41.31
CA THR A 387 13.72 -3.08 40.14
C THR A 387 14.48 -3.55 38.91
N GLU A 388 13.76 -3.70 37.80
CA GLU A 388 14.32 -4.20 36.56
C GLU A 388 13.95 -3.34 35.37
N TYR A 389 14.85 -3.34 34.39
CA TYR A 389 14.66 -2.66 33.12
C TYR A 389 15.29 -3.45 31.97
N TYR A 390 14.76 -3.31 30.76
CA TYR A 390 15.37 -3.84 29.55
C TYR A 390 16.42 -2.86 28.99
N ASN A 391 17.57 -3.38 28.54
CA ASN A 391 18.59 -2.58 27.87
C ASN A 391 19.14 -3.28 26.60
N PRO A 392 18.90 -2.73 25.39
CA PRO A 392 18.06 -1.57 25.15
C PRO A 392 16.58 -1.83 25.55
N PRO A 393 15.81 -0.78 25.84
CA PRO A 393 14.34 -0.82 25.87
C PRO A 393 13.69 -1.73 24.84
N PRO A 394 12.49 -2.30 25.09
CA PRO A 394 11.68 -2.88 24.03
C PRO A 394 11.41 -1.79 22.99
N HIS A 395 11.81 -2.04 21.75
CA HIS A 395 11.66 -1.10 20.66
C HIS A 395 11.63 -1.83 19.31
N SER A 396 11.12 -1.16 18.30
CA SER A 396 11.10 -1.64 16.94
C SER A 396 12.39 -1.26 16.21
N GLU A 397 13.07 -2.23 15.63
CA GLU A 397 14.25 -2.03 14.78
C GLU A 397 13.89 -2.29 13.32
N ARG A 398 14.20 -1.33 12.43
CA ARG A 398 14.08 -1.52 10.98
C ARG A 398 15.16 -2.49 10.52
N ARG A 399 14.77 -3.55 9.82
CA ARG A 399 15.68 -4.60 9.32
C ARG A 399 16.05 -4.38 7.86
N GLU A 400 15.05 -4.16 7.02
CA GLU A 400 15.24 -4.05 5.57
C GLU A 400 14.09 -3.29 4.91
N GLY A 401 14.20 -3.08 3.60
CA GLY A 401 13.07 -2.64 2.79
C GLY A 401 13.03 -3.32 1.42
N HIS A 402 11.83 -3.35 0.84
CA HIS A 402 11.53 -4.00 -0.45
C HIS A 402 10.58 -3.11 -1.26
N TYR A 403 10.95 -2.79 -2.50
CA TYR A 403 10.04 -2.09 -3.41
C TYR A 403 9.11 -3.08 -4.09
N VAL A 404 7.82 -2.74 -4.13
CA VAL A 404 6.79 -3.52 -4.83
C VAL A 404 5.93 -2.62 -5.69
N THR A 405 5.45 -3.16 -6.81
CA THR A 405 4.49 -2.45 -7.66
C THR A 405 3.08 -2.88 -7.29
N CYS A 406 2.19 -1.91 -7.04
CA CYS A 406 0.79 -2.21 -6.78
C CYS A 406 0.12 -2.69 -8.08
N ALA A 407 -0.53 -3.84 -8.05
CA ALA A 407 -1.30 -4.41 -9.15
C ALA A 407 -2.81 -4.15 -9.03
N GLY A 408 -3.28 -4.01 -7.79
CA GLY A 408 -4.68 -3.76 -7.49
C GLY A 408 -4.88 -3.32 -6.03
N VAL A 409 -6.07 -2.83 -5.72
CA VAL A 409 -6.45 -2.35 -4.39
C VAL A 409 -7.93 -2.56 -4.14
N ASN A 410 -8.29 -2.76 -2.87
CA ASN A 410 -9.66 -2.81 -2.40
C ASN A 410 -9.75 -2.22 -0.99
N SER A 411 -10.13 -0.95 -0.87
CA SER A 411 -10.29 -0.36 0.46
C SER A 411 -11.52 -0.83 1.21
N GLU A 412 -12.57 -1.32 0.52
CA GLU A 412 -13.76 -1.86 1.19
C GLU A 412 -13.41 -3.08 2.05
N GLU A 413 -12.51 -3.92 1.55
CA GLU A 413 -12.03 -5.11 2.27
C GLU A 413 -10.65 -4.90 2.92
N SER A 414 -10.06 -3.69 2.83
CA SER A 414 -8.71 -3.37 3.34
C SER A 414 -7.66 -4.35 2.81
N MET A 415 -7.57 -4.47 1.48
CA MET A 415 -6.60 -5.33 0.82
C MET A 415 -5.86 -4.58 -0.29
N ILE A 416 -4.66 -5.06 -0.58
CA ILE A 416 -3.83 -4.55 -1.68
C ILE A 416 -3.13 -5.72 -2.37
N ALA A 417 -2.91 -5.61 -3.68
CA ALA A 417 -2.22 -6.61 -4.47
C ALA A 417 -0.89 -6.08 -5.00
N PHE A 418 0.15 -6.92 -4.95
CA PHE A 418 1.50 -6.57 -5.40
C PHE A 418 1.99 -7.50 -6.52
N SER A 419 2.87 -6.95 -7.37
CA SER A 419 3.80 -7.73 -8.18
C SER A 419 5.15 -7.86 -7.49
N ASP A 420 5.79 -8.99 -7.73
CA ASP A 420 7.06 -9.49 -7.22
C ASP A 420 7.25 -9.25 -5.71
N PRO A 421 6.30 -9.69 -4.88
CA PRO A 421 6.54 -9.68 -3.45
C PRO A 421 7.62 -10.70 -3.08
N THR A 422 8.36 -10.40 -2.02
CA THR A 422 9.35 -11.32 -1.41
C THR A 422 8.72 -12.69 -1.10
N LEU A 423 7.48 -12.67 -0.59
CA LEU A 423 6.64 -13.83 -0.31
C LEU A 423 5.75 -14.12 -1.53
N ASN A 424 6.33 -14.77 -2.54
CA ASN A 424 5.65 -15.07 -3.81
C ASN A 424 4.77 -16.33 -3.70
N VAL A 425 3.48 -16.15 -3.35
CA VAL A 425 2.56 -17.24 -2.94
C VAL A 425 1.79 -17.85 -4.11
N ALA A 426 1.44 -17.06 -5.12
CA ALA A 426 0.59 -17.50 -6.24
C ALA A 426 1.36 -17.87 -7.53
N ASN A 427 2.69 -18.00 -7.45
CA ASN A 427 3.56 -18.15 -8.62
C ASN A 427 3.31 -19.43 -9.44
N PRO A 428 3.07 -19.35 -10.77
CA PRO A 428 2.80 -20.54 -11.60
C PRO A 428 4.03 -21.43 -11.86
N SER A 429 5.27 -20.89 -11.91
CA SER A 429 6.53 -21.66 -12.05
C SER A 429 7.77 -20.74 -11.93
N PRO A 430 8.92 -21.19 -11.37
CA PRO A 430 10.17 -20.41 -11.33
C PRO A 430 10.78 -20.05 -12.70
N ASP A 431 10.38 -20.74 -13.78
CA ASP A 431 10.90 -20.52 -15.14
C ASP A 431 10.02 -19.58 -15.97
N ASP A 432 8.93 -19.07 -15.39
CA ASP A 432 7.86 -18.34 -16.10
C ASP A 432 7.93 -16.82 -15.94
N HIS A 433 8.94 -16.33 -15.22
CA HIS A 433 9.13 -14.89 -15.00
C HIS A 433 9.69 -14.19 -16.24
N ASN A 434 9.52 -12.87 -16.30
CA ASN A 434 9.79 -12.03 -17.47
C ASN A 434 8.82 -12.23 -18.65
N ASP A 435 7.79 -13.06 -18.47
CA ASP A 435 6.67 -13.19 -19.40
C ASP A 435 5.43 -12.48 -18.85
N ALA A 436 5.08 -11.34 -19.45
CA ALA A 436 3.89 -10.58 -19.06
C ALA A 436 2.57 -11.36 -19.28
N ALA A 437 2.60 -12.52 -19.96
CA ALA A 437 1.48 -13.43 -20.06
C ALA A 437 1.27 -14.33 -18.82
N LYS A 438 2.22 -14.33 -17.88
CA LYS A 438 2.22 -15.18 -16.70
C LYS A 438 2.43 -14.32 -15.46
N VAL A 439 1.32 -13.94 -14.84
CA VAL A 439 1.33 -12.94 -13.78
C VAL A 439 0.80 -13.55 -12.48
N SER A 440 1.51 -13.33 -11.38
CA SER A 440 1.13 -13.76 -10.04
C SER A 440 1.03 -12.56 -9.11
N HIS A 441 -0.15 -11.93 -9.08
CA HIS A 441 -0.41 -10.88 -8.10
C HIS A 441 -0.82 -11.49 -6.77
N ASP A 442 0.02 -11.32 -5.76
CA ASP A 442 -0.32 -11.72 -4.39
C ASP A 442 -1.08 -10.61 -3.68
N ILE A 443 -1.98 -11.03 -2.80
CA ILE A 443 -2.92 -10.15 -2.11
C ILE A 443 -2.63 -10.19 -0.62
N TYR A 444 -2.59 -9.01 -0.01
CA TYR A 444 -2.25 -8.82 1.39
C TYR A 444 -3.32 -7.99 2.11
N ASN A 445 -3.53 -8.32 3.39
CA ASN A 445 -4.43 -7.63 4.29
C ASN A 445 -3.76 -6.39 4.90
N VAL A 446 -4.49 -5.28 4.87
CA VAL A 446 -4.08 -3.97 5.35
C VAL A 446 -4.70 -3.66 6.71
N SER A 447 -3.89 -3.12 7.61
CA SER A 447 -4.36 -2.51 8.86
C SER A 447 -3.96 -1.04 8.92
N ILE A 448 -4.93 -0.18 9.22
CA ILE A 448 -4.73 1.28 9.38
C ILE A 448 -4.08 1.57 10.74
N GLY A 449 -3.20 2.57 10.77
CA GLY A 449 -2.40 2.94 11.94
C GLY A 449 -1.04 2.24 11.96
N SER A 450 -0.39 2.25 13.12
CA SER A 450 0.92 1.63 13.29
C SER A 450 0.82 0.35 14.14
N PRO A 451 1.57 -0.71 13.79
CA PRO A 451 1.60 -1.94 14.60
C PRO A 451 2.26 -1.74 15.96
N GLN A 452 3.14 -0.75 16.10
CA GLN A 452 3.82 -0.37 17.34
C GLN A 452 3.92 1.15 17.46
N SER A 453 3.81 1.67 18.69
CA SER A 453 3.75 3.11 18.93
C SER A 453 5.02 3.88 18.50
N ASP A 454 6.15 3.19 18.40
CA ASP A 454 7.45 3.75 18.02
C ASP A 454 7.75 3.62 16.52
N ILE A 455 6.97 2.86 15.76
CA ILE A 455 7.05 2.84 14.29
C ILE A 455 6.20 3.98 13.75
N ASN A 456 6.82 4.93 13.07
CA ASN A 456 6.11 6.00 12.38
C ASN A 456 5.62 5.49 11.01
N CYS A 457 4.36 5.08 10.92
CA CYS A 457 3.69 4.73 9.67
C CYS A 457 2.20 5.05 9.75
N GLN A 458 1.51 5.06 8.60
CA GLN A 458 0.06 5.31 8.54
C GLN A 458 -0.76 4.02 8.41
N TRP A 459 -0.16 2.93 7.94
CA TRP A 459 -0.77 1.62 7.76
C TRP A 459 0.31 0.57 7.53
N TRP A 460 -0.06 -0.70 7.70
CA TRP A 460 0.86 -1.83 7.64
C TRP A 460 0.16 -3.08 7.09
N LEU A 461 0.96 -4.07 6.69
CA LEU A 461 0.52 -5.33 6.10
C LEU A 461 0.54 -6.41 7.18
N THR A 462 -0.61 -7.02 7.45
CA THR A 462 -0.78 -7.93 8.59
C THR A 462 -0.33 -9.36 8.32
N ASP A 463 -0.28 -9.75 7.04
CA ASP A 463 0.05 -11.08 6.54
C ASP A 463 1.23 -11.09 5.57
N TYR A 464 1.88 -9.95 5.36
CA TYR A 464 3.19 -9.86 4.73
C TYR A 464 4.26 -9.97 5.82
N GLN A 465 4.52 -11.17 6.33
CA GLN A 465 5.49 -11.41 7.40
C GLN A 465 6.68 -12.20 6.86
N ALA A 466 7.56 -11.53 6.10
CA ALA A 466 8.72 -12.11 5.42
C ALA A 466 9.85 -12.55 6.39
N GLY A 467 9.51 -13.19 7.51
CA GLY A 467 10.43 -13.53 8.60
C GLY A 467 10.54 -12.47 9.70
N PHE A 468 9.87 -11.33 9.55
CA PHE A 468 9.88 -10.20 10.49
C PHE A 468 8.56 -10.05 11.23
N ASN A 469 8.56 -9.31 12.35
CA ASN A 469 7.33 -9.08 13.12
C ASN A 469 6.31 -8.20 12.40
N TYR A 470 6.77 -7.13 11.73
CA TYR A 470 5.90 -6.16 11.07
C TYR A 470 6.45 -5.73 9.70
N THR A 471 5.56 -5.54 8.73
CA THR A 471 5.88 -4.88 7.47
C THR A 471 4.98 -3.67 7.29
N VAL A 472 5.59 -2.49 7.16
CA VAL A 472 4.90 -1.19 7.08
C VAL A 472 5.16 -0.52 5.74
N VAL A 473 4.30 0.41 5.35
CA VAL A 473 4.54 1.24 4.17
C VAL A 473 5.27 2.52 4.57
N GLU A 474 6.51 2.65 4.11
CA GLU A 474 7.37 3.77 4.44
C GLU A 474 7.24 4.90 3.43
N GLN A 475 7.19 4.57 2.14
CA GLN A 475 7.19 5.56 1.06
C GLN A 475 6.40 5.06 -0.15
N ALA A 476 6.02 5.97 -1.02
CA ALA A 476 5.45 5.65 -2.33
C ALA A 476 6.06 6.48 -3.45
N VAL A 477 6.17 5.89 -4.63
CA VAL A 477 6.48 6.55 -5.88
C VAL A 477 5.25 6.43 -6.78
N VAL A 478 4.72 7.56 -7.22
CA VAL A 478 3.57 7.62 -8.10
C VAL A 478 4.04 8.10 -9.46
N ILE A 479 3.87 7.25 -10.47
CA ILE A 479 4.11 7.59 -11.87
C ILE A 479 2.75 7.85 -12.50
N CYS A 480 2.52 9.07 -12.93
CA CYS A 480 1.21 9.53 -13.35
C CYS A 480 1.22 10.03 -14.79
N PRO A 481 0.33 9.49 -15.67
CA PRO A 481 0.07 10.09 -16.96
C PRO A 481 -0.44 11.52 -16.79
N VAL A 482 0.01 12.41 -17.65
CA VAL A 482 -0.56 13.75 -17.79
C VAL A 482 -1.89 13.58 -18.53
N PRO A 483 -3.03 14.06 -17.99
CA PRO A 483 -4.32 13.92 -18.66
C PRO A 483 -4.31 14.60 -20.04
N ASP A 484 -4.84 13.91 -21.05
CA ASP A 484 -5.11 14.52 -22.34
C ASP A 484 -6.21 15.58 -22.17
N THR A 485 -5.89 16.81 -22.58
CA THR A 485 -6.86 17.92 -22.61
C THR A 485 -7.06 18.47 -24.01
N THR A 486 -6.44 17.83 -25.00
CA THR A 486 -6.59 18.17 -26.41
C THR A 486 -7.96 17.71 -26.89
N LEU A 487 -8.64 18.57 -27.66
CA LEU A 487 -9.95 18.23 -28.18
C LEU A 487 -9.78 17.42 -29.47
N PRO A 488 -10.60 16.38 -29.69
CA PRO A 488 -10.57 15.65 -30.94
C PRO A 488 -10.94 16.57 -32.11
N THR A 489 -10.41 16.29 -33.29
CA THR A 489 -10.85 16.94 -34.53
C THR A 489 -11.93 16.11 -35.21
N VAL A 490 -12.98 16.76 -35.71
CA VAL A 490 -14.12 16.08 -36.34
C VAL A 490 -14.57 16.81 -37.62
N ALA A 491 -14.82 16.04 -38.67
CA ALA A 491 -15.33 16.55 -39.94
C ALA A 491 -16.35 15.59 -40.57
N ILE A 492 -17.49 16.15 -40.98
CA ILE A 492 -18.51 15.44 -41.77
C ILE A 492 -18.03 15.40 -43.22
N THR A 493 -17.63 14.22 -43.69
CA THR A 493 -17.19 14.00 -45.08
C THR A 493 -18.36 13.67 -46.00
N LYS A 494 -19.49 13.23 -45.44
CA LYS A 494 -20.75 13.06 -46.14
C LYS A 494 -21.91 13.30 -45.16
N PRO A 495 -22.97 14.05 -45.54
CA PRO A 495 -23.17 14.70 -46.83
C PRO A 495 -22.34 15.98 -47.00
N VAL A 496 -21.71 16.15 -48.16
CA VAL A 496 -21.27 17.49 -48.63
C VAL A 496 -22.46 18.28 -49.21
N ASN A 497 -22.27 19.58 -49.48
CA ASN A 497 -23.30 20.44 -50.07
C ASN A 497 -23.70 19.99 -51.49
N ALA A 498 -24.68 19.09 -51.58
CA ALA A 498 -25.15 18.48 -52.81
C ALA A 498 -26.58 17.94 -52.71
N LEU A 499 -27.20 17.69 -53.86
CA LEU A 499 -28.38 16.86 -54.00
C LEU A 499 -27.98 15.39 -53.92
N TYR A 500 -28.62 14.65 -53.02
CA TYR A 500 -28.54 13.20 -52.92
C TYR A 500 -29.90 12.58 -53.27
N PHE A 501 -29.88 11.53 -54.09
CA PHE A 501 -31.03 10.67 -54.31
C PHE A 501 -30.65 9.23 -53.96
N MET A 502 -31.33 8.64 -52.99
CA MET A 502 -31.07 7.29 -52.48
C MET A 502 -29.56 7.09 -52.21
N ASN A 503 -28.98 8.00 -51.43
CA ASN A 503 -27.57 8.03 -51.02
C ASN A 503 -26.53 8.34 -52.13
N LYS A 504 -26.95 8.49 -53.38
CA LYS A 504 -26.07 8.86 -54.50
C LYS A 504 -26.05 10.37 -54.70
N GLN A 505 -24.86 10.96 -54.69
CA GLN A 505 -24.67 12.38 -55.04
C GLN A 505 -24.99 12.59 -56.52
N ILE A 506 -25.84 13.58 -56.81
CA ILE A 506 -26.31 13.89 -58.18
C ILE A 506 -25.73 15.21 -58.68
N LEU A 507 -25.76 16.26 -57.86
CA LEU A 507 -25.35 17.61 -58.24
C LEU A 507 -24.90 18.41 -57.02
N ALA A 508 -23.82 19.19 -57.13
CA ALA A 508 -23.41 20.11 -56.07
C ALA A 508 -24.43 21.23 -55.85
N LEU A 509 -24.69 21.58 -54.59
CA LEU A 509 -25.62 22.63 -54.17
C LEU A 509 -24.94 23.54 -53.14
N LYS A 510 -25.64 24.58 -52.65
CA LYS A 510 -25.16 25.42 -51.55
C LYS A 510 -25.46 24.84 -50.16
N SER A 511 -26.40 23.90 -50.09
CA SER A 511 -26.77 23.18 -48.88
C SER A 511 -27.24 21.76 -49.27
N PRO A 512 -27.09 20.75 -48.41
CA PRO A 512 -27.50 19.39 -48.73
C PRO A 512 -29.01 19.29 -48.90
N LEU A 513 -29.42 18.65 -50.00
CA LEU A 513 -30.80 18.24 -50.25
C LEU A 513 -30.80 16.72 -50.41
N ILE A 514 -31.58 16.03 -49.59
CA ILE A 514 -31.52 14.57 -49.47
C ILE A 514 -32.91 14.02 -49.81
N ILE A 515 -32.97 13.11 -50.77
CA ILE A 515 -34.19 12.40 -51.16
C ILE A 515 -33.98 10.91 -50.90
N GLY A 516 -34.68 10.34 -49.91
CA GLY A 516 -34.49 8.96 -49.45
C GLY A 516 -33.37 8.81 -48.42
N LYS A 517 -32.80 7.59 -48.32
CA LYS A 517 -31.72 7.28 -47.38
C LYS A 517 -30.40 8.02 -47.68
N ILE A 518 -29.58 8.25 -46.67
CA ILE A 518 -28.26 8.89 -46.78
C ILE A 518 -27.28 8.27 -45.77
N ASP A 519 -26.03 8.09 -46.17
CA ASP A 519 -24.94 7.78 -45.25
C ASP A 519 -24.31 9.09 -44.77
N VAL A 520 -24.13 9.18 -43.46
CA VAL A 520 -23.37 10.22 -42.77
C VAL A 520 -22.00 9.64 -42.46
N ASN A 521 -20.97 10.13 -43.15
CA ASN A 521 -19.59 9.65 -42.96
C ASN A 521 -18.79 10.74 -42.25
N VAL A 522 -17.96 10.33 -41.29
CA VAL A 522 -17.20 11.23 -40.43
C VAL A 522 -15.74 10.80 -40.39
N THR A 523 -14.85 11.78 -40.47
CA THR A 523 -13.46 11.61 -40.04
C THR A 523 -13.31 12.26 -38.68
N ALA A 524 -12.86 11.48 -37.69
CA ALA A 524 -12.51 11.96 -36.38
C ALA A 524 -11.08 11.49 -36.06
N THR A 525 -10.24 12.38 -35.57
CA THR A 525 -8.87 12.05 -35.15
C THR A 525 -8.53 12.83 -33.90
N ASP A 526 -7.87 12.16 -32.97
CA ASP A 526 -7.15 12.74 -31.86
C ASP A 526 -5.72 12.19 -31.88
N ASN A 527 -4.73 13.05 -31.69
CA ASN A 527 -3.32 12.67 -31.85
C ASN A 527 -2.67 12.22 -30.54
N GLU A 528 -3.37 12.34 -29.41
CA GLU A 528 -2.82 12.07 -28.08
C GLU A 528 -3.43 10.79 -27.50
N SER A 529 -4.74 10.73 -27.28
CA SER A 529 -5.42 9.55 -26.73
C SER A 529 -6.17 8.74 -27.79
N GLY A 530 -6.40 9.33 -28.97
CA GLY A 530 -7.19 8.70 -30.03
C GLY A 530 -8.69 8.76 -29.75
N ILE A 531 -9.50 8.29 -30.70
CA ILE A 531 -10.97 8.38 -30.61
C ILE A 531 -11.54 7.14 -29.91
N ASP A 532 -12.39 7.35 -28.90
CA ASP A 532 -13.19 6.31 -28.24
C ASP A 532 -14.44 5.99 -29.06
N ARG A 533 -15.22 7.02 -29.41
CA ARG A 533 -16.46 6.84 -30.17
C ARG A 533 -16.90 8.11 -30.90
N VAL A 534 -17.76 7.93 -31.90
CA VAL A 534 -18.50 8.99 -32.58
C VAL A 534 -19.99 8.76 -32.44
N GLU A 535 -20.69 9.76 -31.93
CA GLU A 535 -22.14 9.76 -31.76
C GLU A 535 -22.81 10.62 -32.84
N PHE A 536 -23.91 10.14 -33.39
CA PHE A 536 -24.66 10.76 -34.49
C PHE A 536 -26.06 11.16 -34.02
N TYR A 537 -26.45 12.40 -34.29
CA TYR A 537 -27.68 13.00 -33.81
C TYR A 537 -28.48 13.63 -34.96
N THR A 538 -29.81 13.63 -34.82
CA THR A 538 -30.72 14.48 -35.60
C THR A 538 -31.59 15.32 -34.66
N ASP A 539 -31.58 16.64 -34.81
CA ASP A 539 -32.30 17.59 -33.93
C ASP A 539 -32.15 17.26 -32.43
N GLU A 540 -30.90 17.06 -31.99
CA GLU A 540 -30.51 16.67 -30.62
C GLU A 540 -30.94 15.25 -30.15
N GLN A 541 -31.56 14.43 -31.01
CA GLN A 541 -31.87 13.04 -30.71
C GLN A 541 -30.74 12.10 -31.17
N LEU A 542 -30.15 11.35 -30.23
CA LEU A 542 -29.12 10.34 -30.54
C LEU A 542 -29.70 9.25 -31.45
N GLN A 543 -29.02 9.00 -32.56
CA GLN A 543 -29.41 8.02 -33.58
C GLN A 543 -28.50 6.79 -33.57
N SER A 544 -27.19 6.99 -33.41
CA SER A 544 -26.20 5.92 -33.47
C SER A 544 -24.92 6.31 -32.73
N THR A 545 -24.23 5.31 -32.23
CA THR A 545 -22.86 5.42 -31.70
C THR A 545 -21.99 4.44 -32.48
N ASP A 546 -20.86 4.91 -32.98
CA ASP A 546 -19.89 4.10 -33.70
C ASP A 546 -18.54 4.15 -32.97
N MET A 547 -17.99 2.99 -32.64
CA MET A 547 -16.77 2.84 -31.83
C MET A 547 -15.56 2.47 -32.67
N THR A 548 -15.72 2.26 -33.99
CA THR A 548 -14.64 1.77 -34.86
C THR A 548 -14.55 2.56 -36.15
N ALA A 549 -13.39 3.15 -36.42
CA ALA A 549 -13.15 3.80 -37.71
C ALA A 549 -13.20 2.77 -38.88
N PRO A 550 -13.69 3.16 -40.08
CA PRO A 550 -14.19 4.48 -40.45
C PRO A 550 -15.62 4.75 -39.93
N TYR A 551 -15.79 5.91 -39.29
CA TYR A 551 -17.04 6.25 -38.60
C TYR A 551 -18.18 6.59 -39.56
N GLY A 552 -19.34 5.97 -39.36
CA GLY A 552 -20.51 6.30 -40.16
C GLY A 552 -21.85 5.83 -39.63
N TRP A 553 -22.90 6.47 -40.13
CA TRP A 553 -24.29 6.12 -39.83
C TRP A 553 -25.18 6.27 -41.06
N THR A 554 -26.06 5.30 -41.33
CA THR A 554 -27.05 5.40 -42.40
C THR A 554 -28.39 5.89 -41.88
N TRP A 555 -28.78 7.10 -42.27
CA TRP A 555 -30.10 7.65 -41.98
C TRP A 555 -31.15 7.15 -42.99
N SER A 556 -31.91 6.13 -42.57
CA SER A 556 -32.95 5.49 -43.39
C SER A 556 -34.38 5.95 -43.08
N ASP A 557 -34.60 6.61 -41.94
CA ASP A 557 -35.93 7.03 -41.54
C ASP A 557 -36.53 8.10 -42.45
N ARG A 558 -37.86 8.04 -42.57
CA ARG A 558 -38.58 9.03 -43.33
C ARG A 558 -38.63 10.33 -42.57
N ALA A 559 -38.17 11.37 -43.22
CA ALA A 559 -38.10 12.70 -42.64
C ALA A 559 -38.53 13.73 -43.70
N PHE A 560 -39.13 14.82 -43.25
CA PHE A 560 -39.57 15.92 -44.10
C PHE A 560 -39.10 17.23 -43.48
N PHE A 561 -38.64 18.17 -44.32
CA PHE A 561 -38.11 19.49 -43.95
C PHE A 561 -36.64 19.48 -43.52
N THR A 562 -36.24 20.57 -42.87
CA THR A 562 -34.87 20.82 -42.43
C THR A 562 -34.60 20.09 -41.14
N TYR A 563 -33.44 19.47 -41.06
CA TYR A 563 -32.90 18.84 -39.85
C TYR A 563 -31.45 19.27 -39.66
N THR A 564 -31.02 19.32 -38.40
CA THR A 564 -29.61 19.45 -38.04
C THR A 564 -29.05 18.05 -37.82
N ILE A 565 -28.09 17.65 -38.65
CA ILE A 565 -27.23 16.51 -38.35
C ILE A 565 -26.09 17.02 -37.48
N LYS A 566 -25.93 16.46 -36.29
CA LYS A 566 -24.85 16.75 -35.36
C LYS A 566 -24.05 15.47 -35.13
N VAL A 567 -22.72 15.58 -35.21
CA VAL A 567 -21.80 14.47 -34.93
C VAL A 567 -20.88 14.91 -33.80
N VAL A 568 -20.73 14.08 -32.78
CA VAL A 568 -19.89 14.35 -31.60
C VAL A 568 -18.85 13.24 -31.52
N ALA A 569 -17.57 13.60 -31.59
CA ALA A 569 -16.47 12.68 -31.36
C ALA A 569 -16.00 12.83 -29.91
N TYR A 570 -15.78 11.70 -29.24
CA TYR A 570 -15.18 11.61 -27.92
C TYR A 570 -13.83 10.90 -28.04
N ASP A 571 -12.80 11.47 -27.41
CA ASP A 571 -11.52 10.78 -27.24
C ASP A 571 -11.56 9.80 -26.05
N LYS A 572 -10.45 9.09 -25.78
CA LYS A 572 -10.39 8.10 -24.71
C LYS A 572 -10.31 8.71 -23.30
N GLU A 573 -9.98 9.98 -23.18
CA GLU A 573 -9.95 10.72 -21.90
C GLU A 573 -11.26 11.51 -21.64
N GLY A 574 -12.23 11.39 -22.55
CA GLY A 574 -13.56 11.96 -22.45
C GLY A 574 -13.70 13.39 -22.98
N ASN A 575 -12.66 13.98 -23.58
CA ASN A 575 -12.81 15.25 -24.27
C ASN A 575 -13.65 15.06 -25.53
N SER A 576 -14.35 16.12 -25.94
CA SER A 576 -15.27 16.03 -27.08
C SER A 576 -15.28 17.25 -27.96
N ALA A 577 -15.53 17.01 -29.24
CA ALA A 577 -15.75 18.03 -30.25
C ALA A 577 -16.91 17.61 -31.16
N PHE A 578 -17.57 18.59 -31.78
CA PHE A 578 -18.71 18.31 -32.63
C PHE A 578 -18.71 19.11 -33.93
N LYS A 579 -19.43 18.58 -34.91
CA LYS A 579 -19.79 19.28 -36.15
C LYS A 579 -21.28 19.16 -36.42
N GLU A 580 -21.82 20.20 -37.04
CA GLU A 580 -23.20 20.26 -37.45
C GLU A 580 -23.33 20.60 -38.93
N ILE A 581 -24.35 20.03 -39.57
CA ILE A 581 -24.77 20.41 -40.91
C ILE A 581 -26.30 20.42 -41.00
N ASN A 582 -26.85 21.52 -41.48
CA ASN A 582 -28.27 21.64 -41.78
C ASN A 582 -28.55 20.98 -43.13
N VAL A 583 -29.51 20.07 -43.17
CA VAL A 583 -29.92 19.35 -44.38
C VAL A 583 -31.41 19.49 -44.61
N LEU A 584 -31.83 19.61 -45.86
CA LEU A 584 -33.24 19.47 -46.23
C LEU A 584 -33.48 18.03 -46.67
N LYS A 585 -34.31 17.27 -45.94
CA LYS A 585 -34.60 15.86 -46.24
C LYS A 585 -36.05 15.64 -46.65
N PHE A 586 -36.24 14.75 -47.63
CA PHE A 586 -37.53 14.27 -48.09
C PHE A 586 -37.50 12.74 -48.24
N PHE A 587 -38.50 12.08 -47.65
CA PHE A 587 -38.76 10.63 -47.75
C PHE A 587 -37.76 9.71 -47.06
#